data_AF-Q8EV99-F1
#
_entry.id   AF-Q8EV99-F1
#
_cell.length_a   1.000
_cell.length_b   1.000
_cell.length_c   1.000
_cell.angle_alpha   90.00
_cell.angle_beta   90.00
_cell.angle_gamma   90.00
#
_symmetry.space_group_name_H-M   'P 1'
#
loop_
_entity.id
_entity.type
_entity.pdbx_description
1 polymer ?
#
loop_
_entity_poly.entity_id
_entity_poly.type
_entity_poly.pdbx_seq_one_letter_code
_entity_poly.pdbx_strand_id
1 'polypeptide(L)'
;MKIKKIKLLKALALTGAFGIVATVPVIVSSCSSTSDNNGGSNNNGNGDNQQQTELTPALKSNVNLQGKLTGIYDTNTTDRKNTSTLIVADMKANPDNYFTNGNEIKEGIQSSEITVDGGFSTTSSWDGDAYDTWKTGATQVMYPTAAPQINIASLNDLKETTFKDETAINKFFTDASLSESVKDVTGLNVANKLHLENGDLLHVNVKGTKTDKSEVKIDLQIPVSNLNLKTTLKVSIKGGTNIKEVTDLETSFSYNIGIDATLNFTQTKGTAPEVTSSDVSDEAAAAKAILKKLGYTTGSDDAIDNDKISAALGIYNCKFTAKTAKVNDKETPNAEVTGSNKVYTVTVTATPYDSTYVWDDGAEGGKDISFDVSLNLK
;
A
#
# COMPACT_ATOMS: atom_id res chain seq x y z
N MET A 1 -1.42 -37.09 -42.36
CA MET A 1 -2.38 -37.77 -41.48
C MET A 1 -2.11 -37.36 -40.03
N LYS A 2 -3.06 -36.65 -39.41
CA LYS A 2 -3.31 -36.47 -37.95
C LYS A 2 -2.32 -35.70 -37.05
N ILE A 3 -2.70 -34.44 -36.80
CA ILE A 3 -2.88 -33.74 -35.51
C ILE A 3 -2.56 -34.56 -34.24
N LYS A 4 -1.85 -33.94 -33.28
CA LYS A 4 -2.23 -33.97 -31.86
C LYS A 4 -1.85 -32.67 -31.14
N LYS A 5 -2.81 -32.21 -30.33
CA LYS A 5 -2.98 -30.93 -29.64
C LYS A 5 -2.36 -30.93 -28.23
N ILE A 6 -1.96 -29.72 -27.81
CA ILE A 6 -2.16 -29.05 -26.50
C ILE A 6 -1.56 -29.71 -25.24
N LYS A 7 -0.74 -28.93 -24.51
CA LYS A 7 -1.00 -28.60 -23.10
C LYS A 7 -0.50 -27.19 -22.75
N LEU A 8 -1.48 -26.31 -22.64
CA LEU A 8 -1.50 -24.99 -22.01
C LEU A 8 -1.00 -25.11 -20.56
N LEU A 9 0.11 -24.47 -20.21
CA LEU A 9 0.43 -24.20 -18.80
C LEU A 9 -0.17 -22.84 -18.47
N LYS A 10 -1.28 -22.89 -17.72
CA LYS A 10 -1.86 -21.75 -17.03
C LYS A 10 -0.78 -21.21 -16.07
N ALA A 11 -0.18 -20.08 -16.43
CA ALA A 11 0.42 -19.23 -15.41
C ALA A 11 -0.74 -18.73 -14.55
N LEU A 12 -0.72 -19.13 -13.28
CA LEU A 12 -1.60 -18.63 -12.25
C LEU A 12 -1.28 -17.13 -12.11
N ALA A 13 -2.06 -16.29 -12.78
CA ALA A 13 -2.04 -14.86 -12.50
C ALA A 13 -2.56 -14.71 -11.05
N LEU A 14 -1.67 -14.36 -10.13
CA LEU A 14 -2.06 -13.74 -8.87
C LEU A 14 -2.69 -12.39 -9.23
N THR A 15 -3.98 -12.41 -9.54
CA THR A 15 -4.81 -11.22 -9.63
C THR A 15 -4.94 -10.67 -8.21
N GLY A 16 -4.16 -9.62 -7.90
CA GLY A 16 -4.52 -8.72 -6.80
C GLY A 16 -5.83 -8.05 -7.20
N ALA A 17 -6.91 -8.36 -6.48
CA ALA A 17 -8.21 -7.74 -6.72
C ALA A 17 -8.21 -6.33 -6.12
N PHE A 18 -8.41 -5.32 -6.96
CA PHE A 18 -8.63 -3.94 -6.54
C PHE A 18 -10.11 -3.79 -6.12
N GLY A 19 -10.37 -3.43 -4.85
CA GLY A 19 -11.72 -3.15 -4.33
C GLY A 19 -12.17 -1.72 -4.62
N ILE A 20 -13.45 -1.51 -4.94
CA ILE A 20 -14.07 -0.20 -5.24
C ILE A 20 -14.98 0.22 -4.08
N VAL A 21 -15.01 1.52 -3.72
CA VAL A 21 -16.12 2.14 -2.96
C VAL A 21 -17.00 2.94 -3.93
N ALA A 22 -18.24 2.49 -4.16
CA ALA A 22 -19.11 3.03 -5.19
C ALA A 22 -20.11 4.08 -4.67
N THR A 23 -20.15 5.26 -5.30
CA THR A 23 -21.41 5.96 -5.58
C THR A 23 -21.31 6.60 -6.97
N VAL A 24 -21.98 6.00 -7.97
CA VAL A 24 -22.17 6.64 -9.29
C VAL A 24 -23.64 6.49 -9.70
N PRO A 25 -24.38 7.58 -9.95
CA PRO A 25 -25.65 7.49 -10.66
C PRO A 25 -25.38 7.20 -12.14
N VAL A 26 -25.93 6.09 -12.63
CA VAL A 26 -25.89 5.69 -14.04
C VAL A 26 -26.84 6.60 -14.83
N ILE A 27 -26.32 7.41 -15.75
CA ILE A 27 -27.12 8.00 -16.84
C ILE A 27 -26.87 7.16 -18.08
N VAL A 28 -27.84 6.30 -18.41
CA VAL A 28 -27.92 5.63 -19.71
C VAL A 28 -28.51 6.64 -20.70
N SER A 29 -27.72 7.12 -21.66
CA SER A 29 -28.27 7.69 -22.89
C SER A 29 -28.24 6.61 -23.97
N SER A 30 -29.36 5.93 -24.14
CA SER A 30 -29.63 5.10 -25.31
C SER A 30 -29.96 6.01 -26.50
N CYS A 31 -28.99 6.16 -27.41
CA CYS A 31 -29.25 6.56 -28.78
C CYS A 31 -28.63 5.52 -29.72
N SER A 32 -29.35 4.41 -29.94
CA SER A 32 -29.20 3.65 -31.19
C SER A 32 -30.48 3.86 -31.99
N SER A 33 -30.39 4.74 -32.99
CA SER A 33 -31.42 4.88 -34.03
C SER A 33 -31.52 3.56 -34.79
N THR A 34 -32.66 2.89 -34.66
CA THR A 34 -33.07 1.83 -35.59
C THR A 34 -33.91 2.51 -36.68
N SER A 35 -33.33 2.70 -37.86
CA SER A 35 -34.00 2.98 -39.13
C SER A 35 -33.31 2.06 -40.14
N ASP A 36 -33.98 1.14 -40.84
CA ASP A 36 -35.11 1.38 -41.72
C ASP A 36 -36.18 0.28 -41.75
N ASN A 37 -37.34 0.70 -42.22
CA ASN A 37 -38.58 -0.03 -42.41
C ASN A 37 -38.76 -0.43 -43.90
N ASN A 38 -39.29 -1.64 -44.12
CA ASN A 38 -40.12 -2.09 -45.25
C ASN A 38 -39.49 -2.58 -46.59
N GLY A 39 -39.86 -3.82 -46.98
CA GLY A 39 -40.15 -4.18 -48.39
C GLY A 39 -39.28 -5.25 -49.09
N GLY A 40 -39.75 -6.50 -49.11
CA GLY A 40 -39.83 -7.36 -50.31
C GLY A 40 -38.57 -7.87 -51.05
N SER A 41 -38.42 -9.20 -51.02
CA SER A 41 -37.99 -10.10 -52.12
C SER A 41 -36.51 -10.21 -52.59
N ASN A 42 -35.99 -11.43 -52.37
CA ASN A 42 -35.16 -12.28 -53.23
C ASN A 42 -33.70 -11.92 -53.60
N ASN A 43 -32.86 -12.91 -53.26
CA ASN A 43 -31.73 -13.49 -53.99
C ASN A 43 -30.28 -12.96 -53.80
N ASN A 44 -29.50 -13.86 -53.20
CA ASN A 44 -28.16 -14.33 -53.59
C ASN A 44 -26.95 -13.38 -53.47
N GLY A 45 -26.08 -13.74 -52.51
CA GLY A 45 -24.63 -13.61 -52.64
C GLY A 45 -24.03 -12.22 -52.49
N ASN A 46 -23.67 -11.84 -51.26
CA ASN A 46 -22.40 -11.17 -51.03
C ASN A 46 -21.99 -11.36 -49.57
N GLY A 47 -20.69 -11.55 -49.32
CA GLY A 47 -20.15 -11.70 -47.97
C GLY A 47 -20.60 -10.52 -47.12
N ASP A 48 -21.30 -10.83 -46.03
CA ASP A 48 -21.67 -9.88 -45.00
C ASP A 48 -20.35 -9.46 -44.31
N ASN A 49 -19.65 -8.49 -44.90
CA ASN A 49 -18.76 -7.63 -44.17
C ASN A 49 -19.67 -6.85 -43.21
N GLN A 50 -20.06 -7.50 -42.12
CA GLN A 50 -20.49 -6.77 -40.94
C GLN A 50 -19.35 -5.82 -40.64
N GLN A 51 -19.57 -4.52 -40.93
CA GLN A 51 -18.74 -3.46 -40.40
C GLN A 51 -18.81 -3.64 -38.89
N GLN A 52 -17.80 -4.31 -38.35
CA GLN A 52 -17.59 -4.43 -36.92
C GLN A 52 -17.52 -2.99 -36.44
N THR A 53 -18.57 -2.54 -35.76
CA THR A 53 -18.67 -1.16 -35.32
C THR A 53 -17.61 -0.99 -34.24
N GLU A 54 -16.52 -0.31 -34.58
CA GLU A 54 -15.43 -0.08 -33.63
C GLU A 54 -15.95 0.75 -32.46
N LEU A 55 -15.71 0.25 -31.26
CA LEU A 55 -16.05 0.92 -30.01
C LEU A 55 -14.96 1.93 -29.68
N THR A 56 -15.33 3.18 -29.39
CA THR A 56 -14.38 4.17 -28.87
C THR A 56 -14.14 3.89 -27.38
N PRO A 57 -12.90 3.65 -26.92
CA PRO A 57 -12.60 3.58 -25.49
C PRO A 57 -12.99 4.88 -24.78
N ALA A 58 -13.74 4.78 -23.69
CA ALA A 58 -14.18 5.93 -22.91
C ALA A 58 -13.53 5.90 -21.52
N LEU A 59 -12.38 6.57 -21.38
CA LEU A 59 -11.66 6.66 -20.11
C LEU A 59 -12.50 7.43 -19.07
N LYS A 60 -12.54 6.93 -17.83
CA LYS A 60 -13.17 7.64 -16.72
C LYS A 60 -12.43 8.94 -16.44
N SER A 61 -13.14 10.00 -16.10
CA SER A 61 -12.53 11.28 -15.69
C SER A 61 -11.74 11.18 -14.38
N ASN A 62 -12.11 10.24 -13.51
CA ASN A 62 -11.41 9.93 -12.27
C ASN A 62 -11.29 8.41 -12.11
N VAL A 63 -10.09 7.94 -11.82
CA VAL A 63 -9.78 6.55 -11.49
C VAL A 63 -9.21 6.52 -10.08
N ASN A 64 -9.96 5.95 -9.14
CA ASN A 64 -9.57 5.79 -7.75
C ASN A 64 -9.44 4.30 -7.45
N LEU A 65 -8.22 3.84 -7.18
CA LEU A 65 -7.91 2.45 -6.88
C LEU A 65 -7.28 2.33 -5.50
N GLN A 66 -7.26 1.11 -4.98
CA GLN A 66 -6.59 0.78 -3.73
C GLN A 66 -5.98 -0.62 -3.79
N GLY A 67 -4.82 -0.81 -3.19
CA GLY A 67 -4.22 -2.13 -3.10
C GLY A 67 -2.76 -2.11 -2.65
N LYS A 68 -2.07 -3.23 -2.87
CA LYS A 68 -0.66 -3.42 -2.51
C LYS A 68 0.26 -2.39 -3.14
N LEU A 69 1.36 -2.02 -2.49
CA LEU A 69 2.40 -1.18 -3.09
C LEU A 69 2.88 -1.72 -4.46
N THR A 70 2.99 -3.05 -4.58
CA THR A 70 3.43 -3.73 -5.81
C THR A 70 2.52 -3.52 -7.03
N GLY A 71 1.32 -2.99 -6.84
CA GLY A 71 0.43 -2.59 -7.94
C GLY A 71 0.90 -1.35 -8.70
N ILE A 72 1.72 -0.49 -8.06
CA ILE A 72 2.24 0.76 -8.65
C ILE A 72 3.76 0.91 -8.55
N TYR A 73 4.42 0.08 -7.75
CA TYR A 73 5.85 0.12 -7.53
C TYR A 73 6.43 -1.29 -7.54
N ASP A 74 7.23 -1.62 -8.54
CA ASP A 74 7.90 -2.92 -8.59
C ASP A 74 9.09 -2.95 -7.61
N THR A 75 9.01 -3.81 -6.61
CA THR A 75 10.04 -3.99 -5.58
C THR A 75 11.17 -4.93 -6.01
N ASN A 76 11.07 -5.54 -7.21
CA ASN A 76 12.13 -6.40 -7.73
C ASN A 76 13.43 -5.62 -7.96
N THR A 77 14.56 -6.29 -7.69
CA THR A 77 15.91 -5.74 -7.86
C THR A 77 16.49 -5.98 -9.25
N THR A 78 15.88 -6.89 -10.03
CA THR A 78 16.24 -7.23 -11.41
C THR A 78 15.00 -7.16 -12.29
N ASP A 79 15.13 -6.66 -13.52
CA ASP A 79 14.03 -6.51 -14.50
C ASP A 79 12.80 -5.73 -13.99
N ARG A 80 13.08 -4.72 -13.16
CA ARG A 80 12.07 -3.89 -12.52
C ARG A 80 11.21 -3.15 -13.54
N LYS A 81 9.89 -3.30 -13.42
CA LYS A 81 8.89 -2.58 -14.20
C LYS A 81 8.71 -1.15 -13.69
N ASN A 82 8.53 -0.22 -14.63
CA ASN A 82 8.13 1.14 -14.28
C ASN A 82 6.62 1.20 -13.94
N THR A 83 6.22 2.25 -13.23
CA THR A 83 4.83 2.44 -12.79
C THR A 83 3.83 2.44 -13.94
N SER A 84 4.15 3.08 -15.08
CA SER A 84 3.31 3.05 -16.28
C SER A 84 3.04 1.63 -16.77
N THR A 85 4.05 0.76 -16.76
CA THR A 85 3.92 -0.64 -17.19
C THR A 85 3.01 -1.43 -16.26
N LEU A 86 3.07 -1.16 -14.95
CA LEU A 86 2.19 -1.79 -13.97
C LEU A 86 0.73 -1.32 -14.14
N ILE A 87 0.52 -0.02 -14.34
CA ILE A 87 -0.81 0.55 -14.60
C ILE A 87 -1.39 -0.01 -15.92
N VAL A 88 -0.59 -0.13 -16.98
CA VAL A 88 -1.03 -0.74 -18.24
C VAL A 88 -1.43 -2.20 -18.03
N ALA A 89 -0.66 -2.96 -17.25
CA ALA A 89 -1.00 -4.35 -16.94
C ALA A 89 -2.34 -4.44 -16.18
N ASP A 90 -2.58 -3.53 -15.23
CA ASP A 90 -3.86 -3.48 -14.52
C ASP A 90 -5.04 -3.04 -15.41
N MET A 91 -4.85 -2.02 -16.25
CA MET A 91 -5.85 -1.59 -17.25
C MET A 91 -6.32 -2.74 -18.13
N LYS A 92 -5.40 -3.63 -18.54
CA LYS A 92 -5.73 -4.81 -19.36
C LYS A 92 -6.42 -5.91 -18.58
N ALA A 93 -6.05 -6.10 -17.32
CA ALA A 93 -6.66 -7.11 -16.45
C ALA A 93 -8.07 -6.69 -16.01
N ASN A 94 -8.26 -5.40 -15.73
CA ASN A 94 -9.42 -4.82 -15.08
C ASN A 94 -9.93 -3.57 -15.84
N PRO A 95 -10.37 -3.69 -17.11
CA PRO A 95 -10.75 -2.53 -17.92
C PRO A 95 -11.90 -1.71 -17.30
N ASP A 96 -12.81 -2.35 -16.58
CA ASP A 96 -13.91 -1.69 -15.86
C ASP A 96 -13.45 -0.70 -14.79
N ASN A 97 -12.22 -0.85 -14.28
CA ASN A 97 -11.66 0.09 -13.30
C ASN A 97 -11.35 1.44 -13.95
N TYR A 98 -11.00 1.44 -15.25
CA TYR A 98 -10.46 2.60 -15.95
C TYR A 98 -11.41 3.19 -16.99
N PHE A 99 -12.22 2.36 -17.65
CA PHE A 99 -13.10 2.77 -18.73
C PHE A 99 -14.57 2.68 -18.31
N THR A 100 -15.40 3.64 -18.73
CA THR A 100 -16.85 3.60 -18.50
C THR A 100 -17.53 2.50 -19.29
N ASN A 101 -16.95 2.13 -20.44
CA ASN A 101 -17.36 1.01 -21.30
C ASN A 101 -16.38 -0.17 -21.25
N GLY A 102 -15.76 -0.41 -20.08
CA GLY A 102 -14.70 -1.42 -19.90
C GLY A 102 -15.12 -2.83 -20.29
N ASN A 103 -16.36 -3.22 -19.98
CA ASN A 103 -16.90 -4.54 -20.28
C ASN A 103 -17.06 -4.78 -21.78
N GLU A 104 -17.50 -3.76 -22.51
CA GLU A 104 -17.72 -3.82 -23.95
C GLU A 104 -16.40 -3.85 -24.73
N ILE A 105 -15.34 -3.21 -24.21
CA ILE A 105 -14.05 -3.09 -24.89
C ILE A 105 -12.98 -4.07 -24.39
N LYS A 106 -13.32 -4.98 -23.47
CA LYS A 106 -12.36 -5.86 -22.77
C LYS A 106 -11.44 -6.64 -23.71
N GLU A 107 -11.98 -7.27 -24.74
CA GLU A 107 -11.17 -8.04 -25.71
C GLU A 107 -10.27 -7.13 -26.56
N GLY A 108 -10.79 -5.95 -26.95
CA GLY A 108 -10.03 -4.92 -27.65
C GLY A 108 -8.81 -4.49 -26.82
N ILE A 109 -9.06 -4.01 -25.60
CA ILE A 109 -8.03 -3.52 -24.66
C ILE A 109 -6.94 -4.56 -24.37
N GLN A 110 -7.30 -5.83 -24.19
CA GLN A 110 -6.31 -6.89 -23.94
C GLN A 110 -5.31 -7.04 -25.09
N SER A 111 -5.79 -6.89 -26.33
CA SER A 111 -4.99 -7.04 -27.55
C SER A 111 -4.32 -5.75 -28.03
N SER A 112 -4.72 -4.58 -27.51
CA SER A 112 -4.16 -3.28 -27.89
C SER A 112 -2.75 -3.01 -27.37
N GLU A 113 -2.06 -2.10 -28.03
CA GLU A 113 -0.92 -1.38 -27.46
C GLU A 113 -1.46 -0.20 -26.64
N ILE A 114 -1.10 -0.14 -25.36
CA ILE A 114 -1.52 0.93 -24.45
C ILE A 114 -0.28 1.61 -23.91
N THR A 115 -0.25 2.94 -23.99
CA THR A 115 0.78 3.77 -23.37
C THR A 115 0.15 4.63 -22.29
N VAL A 116 0.79 4.67 -21.13
CA VAL A 116 0.40 5.51 -20.00
C VAL A 116 1.54 6.46 -19.67
N ASP A 117 1.29 7.75 -19.75
CA ASP A 117 2.18 8.80 -19.26
C ASP A 117 1.57 9.44 -18.01
N GLY A 118 2.23 9.27 -16.87
CA GLY A 118 1.88 9.91 -15.60
C GLY A 118 2.92 10.89 -15.10
N GLY A 119 3.90 11.27 -15.94
CA GLY A 119 5.03 12.09 -15.55
C GLY A 119 6.04 11.39 -14.63
N PHE A 120 6.03 10.05 -14.58
CA PHE A 120 6.92 9.28 -13.72
C PHE A 120 8.37 9.34 -14.25
N SER A 121 9.26 9.98 -13.49
CA SER A 121 10.68 10.02 -13.83
C SER A 121 11.29 8.62 -13.83
N THR A 122 12.14 8.33 -14.81
CA THR A 122 12.93 7.10 -14.89
C THR A 122 14.20 7.16 -14.03
N THR A 123 14.55 8.33 -13.51
CA THR A 123 15.73 8.55 -12.68
C THR A 123 15.31 8.97 -11.28
N SER A 124 15.84 8.31 -10.25
CA SER A 124 15.58 8.70 -8.86
C SER A 124 16.31 9.99 -8.51
N SER A 125 15.61 10.91 -7.83
CA SER A 125 16.24 12.09 -7.23
C SER A 125 16.84 11.80 -5.85
N TRP A 126 16.67 10.59 -5.31
CA TRP A 126 17.17 10.19 -4.00
C TRP A 126 18.60 9.66 -4.07
N ASP A 127 19.53 10.44 -3.53
CA ASP A 127 20.97 10.25 -3.57
C ASP A 127 21.59 10.28 -2.17
N GLY A 128 22.84 9.83 -2.06
CA GLY A 128 23.57 9.72 -0.80
C GLY A 128 23.77 8.28 -0.34
N ASP A 129 23.94 8.11 0.97
CA ASP A 129 24.28 6.83 1.58
C ASP A 129 23.09 5.85 1.54
N ALA A 130 23.40 4.56 1.52
CA ALA A 130 22.42 3.49 1.66
C ALA A 130 22.01 3.29 3.13
N TYR A 131 20.83 2.71 3.37
CA TYR A 131 20.25 2.54 4.71
C TYR A 131 21.20 1.91 5.72
N ASP A 132 21.83 0.79 5.36
CA ASP A 132 22.76 0.11 6.27
C ASP A 132 23.95 0.97 6.71
N THR A 133 24.31 1.96 5.90
CA THR A 133 25.36 2.92 6.24
C THR A 133 24.83 4.02 7.17
N TRP A 134 23.72 4.68 6.82
CA TRP A 134 23.28 5.88 7.53
C TRP A 134 22.40 5.61 8.76
N LYS A 135 21.78 4.43 8.88
CA LYS A 135 20.89 4.09 10.01
C LYS A 135 21.62 4.07 11.36
N THR A 136 22.94 3.86 11.35
CA THR A 136 23.74 3.78 12.56
C THR A 136 23.76 5.12 13.30
N GLY A 137 23.26 5.12 14.54
CA GLY A 137 23.19 6.32 15.38
C GLY A 137 22.05 7.28 15.03
N ALA A 138 21.16 6.91 14.11
CA ALA A 138 19.94 7.66 13.84
C ALA A 138 18.86 7.35 14.89
N THR A 139 18.14 8.37 15.33
CA THR A 139 16.95 8.20 16.18
C THR A 139 15.77 7.83 15.30
N GLN A 140 15.14 6.68 15.58
CA GLN A 140 13.94 6.25 14.88
C GLN A 140 12.73 7.09 15.31
N VAL A 141 12.01 7.63 14.32
CA VAL A 141 10.79 8.41 14.52
C VAL A 141 9.73 7.88 13.56
N MET A 142 8.71 7.24 14.11
CA MET A 142 7.57 6.73 13.34
C MET A 142 6.67 7.89 12.91
N TYR A 143 6.26 7.90 11.64
CA TYR A 143 5.19 8.76 11.17
C TYR A 143 3.87 8.34 11.84
N PRO A 144 3.23 9.20 12.64
CA PRO A 144 2.11 8.78 13.48
C PRO A 144 0.93 8.34 12.63
N THR A 145 0.23 7.28 13.06
CA THR A 145 -0.98 6.80 12.38
C THR A 145 -2.06 7.89 12.25
N ALA A 146 -2.14 8.79 13.24
CA ALA A 146 -3.10 9.90 13.27
C ALA A 146 -2.71 11.09 12.38
N ALA A 147 -1.51 11.10 11.80
CA ALA A 147 -1.05 12.16 10.92
C ALA A 147 -1.74 12.05 9.53
N PRO A 148 -1.85 13.15 8.77
CA PRO A 148 -2.48 13.13 7.45
C PRO A 148 -1.78 12.15 6.48
N GLN A 149 -2.55 11.51 5.59
CA GLN A 149 -1.95 10.80 4.46
C GLN A 149 -1.16 11.77 3.55
N ILE A 150 -0.09 11.26 2.97
CA ILE A 150 0.85 11.99 2.12
C ILE A 150 0.49 11.69 0.66
N ASN A 151 -0.02 12.69 -0.04
CA ASN A 151 -0.28 12.58 -1.47
C ASN A 151 1.01 12.88 -2.24
N ILE A 152 1.40 11.99 -3.15
CA ILE A 152 2.60 12.14 -3.96
C ILE A 152 2.30 11.82 -5.42
N ALA A 153 2.93 12.50 -6.36
CA ALA A 153 2.89 12.12 -7.78
C ALA A 153 3.91 11.03 -8.11
N SER A 154 4.95 10.88 -7.29
CA SER A 154 5.98 9.84 -7.33
C SER A 154 6.84 9.90 -6.06
N LEU A 155 7.76 8.96 -5.88
CA LEU A 155 8.75 9.10 -4.80
C LEU A 155 9.67 10.31 -5.01
N ASN A 156 9.96 10.73 -6.24
CA ASN A 156 10.74 11.94 -6.47
C ASN A 156 9.96 13.19 -6.04
N ASP A 157 8.65 13.20 -6.29
CA ASP A 157 7.75 14.28 -5.85
C ASP A 157 7.76 14.41 -4.32
N LEU A 158 7.82 13.29 -3.58
CA LEU A 158 8.02 13.31 -2.13
C LEU A 158 9.29 14.09 -1.74
N LYS A 159 10.42 13.87 -2.43
CA LYS A 159 11.66 14.62 -2.17
C LYS A 159 11.52 16.09 -2.54
N GLU A 160 10.96 16.35 -3.72
CA GLU A 160 10.97 17.67 -4.36
C GLU A 160 9.91 18.62 -3.79
N THR A 161 8.91 18.09 -3.08
CA THR A 161 7.86 18.88 -2.44
C THR A 161 7.99 18.87 -0.92
N THR A 162 8.08 17.68 -0.32
CA THR A 162 7.99 17.50 1.14
C THR A 162 9.35 17.67 1.82
N PHE A 163 10.41 17.17 1.18
CA PHE A 163 11.77 17.21 1.72
C PHE A 163 12.72 18.14 0.94
N LYS A 164 12.14 19.12 0.23
CA LYS A 164 12.87 20.02 -0.68
C LYS A 164 13.93 20.86 0.03
N ASP A 165 13.54 21.43 1.16
CA ASP A 165 14.33 22.36 1.94
C ASP A 165 13.88 22.33 3.41
N GLU A 166 14.63 23.01 4.27
CA GLU A 166 14.37 23.10 5.70
C GLU A 166 12.97 23.63 6.04
N THR A 167 12.40 24.52 5.21
CA THR A 167 11.06 25.06 5.44
C THR A 167 10.00 23.99 5.20
N ALA A 168 10.11 23.27 4.09
CA ALA A 168 9.23 22.16 3.77
C ALA A 168 9.30 21.04 4.82
N ILE A 169 10.51 20.68 5.26
CA ILE A 169 10.73 19.66 6.29
C ILE A 169 10.10 20.08 7.61
N ASN A 170 10.35 21.31 8.08
CA ASN A 170 9.76 21.79 9.32
C ASN A 170 8.23 21.82 9.26
N LYS A 171 7.65 22.21 8.12
CA LYS A 171 6.21 22.16 7.91
C LYS A 171 5.69 20.73 8.00
N PHE A 172 6.33 19.78 7.32
CA PHE A 172 5.95 18.37 7.35
C PHE A 172 5.97 17.80 8.77
N PHE A 173 7.05 18.04 9.52
CA PHE A 173 7.14 17.61 10.92
C PHE A 173 6.07 18.27 11.81
N THR A 174 5.71 19.52 11.54
CA THR A 174 4.66 20.22 12.28
C THR A 174 3.27 19.65 11.98
N ASP A 175 2.93 19.48 10.69
CA ASP A 175 1.65 18.90 10.27
C ASP A 175 1.47 17.47 10.81
N ALA A 176 2.57 16.72 10.92
CA ALA A 176 2.60 15.36 11.48
C ALA A 176 2.66 15.32 13.02
N SER A 177 2.69 16.47 13.71
CA SER A 177 2.88 16.56 15.17
C SER A 177 4.19 15.93 15.69
N LEU A 178 5.25 15.99 14.88
CA LEU A 178 6.59 15.47 15.15
C LEU A 178 7.62 16.56 15.50
N SER A 179 7.20 17.81 15.67
CA SER A 179 8.11 18.96 15.88
C SER A 179 9.13 18.79 17.01
N GLU A 180 8.80 18.03 18.06
CA GLU A 180 9.74 17.78 19.17
C GLU A 180 10.98 17.01 18.70
N SER A 181 10.86 16.17 17.66
CA SER A 181 11.98 15.39 17.11
C SER A 181 13.04 16.25 16.43
N VAL A 182 12.66 17.46 15.98
CA VAL A 182 13.53 18.41 15.26
C VAL A 182 13.66 19.74 16.01
N LYS A 183 13.31 19.76 17.30
CA LYS A 183 13.36 20.96 18.12
C LYS A 183 14.80 21.45 18.31
N ASP A 184 14.98 22.76 18.16
CA ASP A 184 16.28 23.43 18.23
C ASP A 184 17.32 22.88 17.23
N VAL A 185 16.84 22.27 16.13
CA VAL A 185 17.67 21.78 15.03
C VAL A 185 17.59 22.77 13.86
N THR A 186 18.73 23.07 13.26
CA THR A 186 18.85 23.95 12.09
C THR A 186 19.54 23.23 10.94
N GLY A 187 19.36 23.73 9.72
CA GLY A 187 19.97 23.18 8.51
C GLY A 187 19.40 21.81 8.13
N LEU A 188 18.12 21.58 8.43
CA LEU A 188 17.44 20.33 8.12
C LEU A 188 17.50 20.03 6.62
N ASN A 189 17.94 18.82 6.28
CA ASN A 189 17.97 18.34 4.91
C ASN A 189 17.88 16.81 4.87
N VAL A 190 17.66 16.31 3.66
CA VAL A 190 17.61 14.88 3.35
C VAL A 190 18.67 14.55 2.31
N ALA A 191 19.52 13.58 2.60
CA ALA A 191 20.59 13.14 1.70
C ALA A 191 20.89 11.65 1.91
N ASN A 192 19.88 10.82 1.61
CA ASN A 192 20.01 9.38 1.57
C ASN A 192 19.33 8.78 0.34
N LYS A 193 19.79 7.58 -0.02
CA LYS A 193 18.96 6.67 -0.81
C LYS A 193 17.79 6.21 0.05
N LEU A 194 16.58 6.25 -0.51
CA LEU A 194 15.41 5.65 0.13
C LEU A 194 15.65 4.17 0.38
N HIS A 195 15.04 3.68 1.45
CA HIS A 195 15.00 2.27 1.76
C HIS A 195 13.58 1.88 2.15
N LEU A 196 13.19 0.69 1.68
CA LEU A 196 11.91 0.10 1.97
C LEU A 196 12.17 -1.19 2.76
N GLU A 197 11.83 -1.18 4.04
CA GLU A 197 11.94 -2.34 4.92
C GLU A 197 10.67 -3.18 4.80
N ASN A 198 10.86 -4.51 4.62
CA ASN A 198 9.81 -5.51 4.48
C ASN A 198 8.71 -5.23 3.42
N GLY A 199 8.93 -4.26 2.54
CA GLY A 199 7.93 -3.84 1.54
C GLY A 199 6.89 -2.85 2.05
N ASP A 200 6.90 -2.48 3.33
CA ASP A 200 5.80 -1.74 3.98
C ASP A 200 6.22 -0.50 4.79
N LEU A 201 7.53 -0.32 5.04
CA LEU A 201 8.06 0.83 5.80
C LEU A 201 9.13 1.60 5.02
N LEU A 202 8.87 2.87 4.71
CA LEU A 202 9.81 3.75 4.02
C LEU A 202 10.70 4.50 5.01
N HIS A 203 12.01 4.46 4.81
CA HIS A 203 13.00 5.12 5.65
C HIS A 203 13.58 6.36 4.95
N VAL A 204 13.50 7.50 5.63
CA VAL A 204 14.02 8.79 5.19
C VAL A 204 14.98 9.35 6.24
N ASN A 205 16.22 9.64 5.84
CA ASN A 205 17.21 10.23 6.74
C ASN A 205 17.07 11.75 6.75
N VAL A 206 16.51 12.29 7.81
CA VAL A 206 16.48 13.74 8.05
C VAL A 206 17.62 14.09 8.99
N LYS A 207 18.52 14.97 8.52
CA LYS A 207 19.70 15.40 9.28
C LYS A 207 19.74 16.90 9.48
N GLY A 208 20.34 17.32 10.59
CA GLY A 208 20.51 18.73 10.93
C GLY A 208 21.51 18.91 12.08
N THR A 209 21.61 20.14 12.59
CA THR A 209 22.56 20.50 13.65
C THR A 209 21.86 21.23 14.79
N LYS A 210 22.14 20.83 16.04
CA LYS A 210 21.66 21.54 17.23
C LYS A 210 22.51 22.79 17.52
N THR A 211 22.00 23.65 18.40
CA THR A 211 22.71 24.83 18.90
C THR A 211 24.11 24.52 19.49
N ASP A 212 24.28 23.34 20.09
CA ASP A 212 25.58 22.87 20.63
C ASP A 212 26.52 22.26 19.57
N LYS A 213 26.15 22.34 18.29
CA LYS A 213 26.83 21.77 17.12
C LYS A 213 26.83 20.25 17.04
N SER A 214 26.06 19.55 17.89
CA SER A 214 25.84 18.12 17.72
C SER A 214 24.99 17.85 16.47
N GLU A 215 25.34 16.78 15.75
CA GLU A 215 24.58 16.31 14.60
C GLU A 215 23.33 15.57 15.08
N VAL A 216 22.21 15.85 14.41
CA VAL A 216 20.96 15.10 14.57
C VAL A 216 20.76 14.27 13.32
N LYS A 217 20.49 12.97 13.51
CA LYS A 217 20.08 12.04 12.46
C LYS A 217 18.77 11.41 12.89
N ILE A 218 17.76 11.53 12.04
CA ILE A 218 16.43 10.97 12.27
C ILE A 218 16.17 9.97 11.16
N ASP A 219 15.90 8.73 11.55
CA ASP A 219 15.27 7.74 10.67
C ASP A 219 13.76 7.97 10.75
N LEU A 220 13.24 8.81 9.84
CA LEU A 220 11.81 9.02 9.71
C LEU A 220 11.22 7.80 8.98
N GLN A 221 10.40 7.05 9.72
CA GLN A 221 9.80 5.79 9.28
C GLN A 221 8.36 6.05 8.87
N ILE A 222 8.07 6.01 7.57
CA ILE A 222 6.75 6.29 7.00
C ILE A 222 6.15 4.97 6.52
N PRO A 223 5.08 4.47 7.15
CA PRO A 223 4.37 3.34 6.59
C PRO A 223 3.86 3.64 5.18
N VAL A 224 4.02 2.71 4.24
CA VAL A 224 3.65 3.00 2.84
C VAL A 224 2.15 3.17 2.67
N SER A 225 1.33 2.66 3.59
CA SER A 225 -0.12 2.93 3.63
C SER A 225 -0.49 4.37 4.04
N ASN A 226 0.48 5.18 4.51
CA ASN A 226 0.30 6.63 4.59
C ASN A 226 0.48 7.33 3.24
N LEU A 227 0.97 6.64 2.20
CA LEU A 227 1.21 7.24 0.88
C LEU A 227 0.02 6.98 -0.05
N ASN A 228 -0.39 8.02 -0.78
CA ASN A 228 -1.37 7.92 -1.86
C ASN A 228 -0.77 8.50 -3.14
N LEU A 229 -0.71 7.70 -4.20
CA LEU A 229 -0.23 8.15 -5.49
C LEU A 229 -1.34 8.96 -6.17
N LYS A 230 -1.14 10.26 -6.36
CA LYS A 230 -2.06 11.16 -7.07
C LYS A 230 -1.37 11.85 -8.22
N THR A 231 -1.84 11.62 -9.44
CA THR A 231 -1.32 12.26 -10.65
C THR A 231 -2.38 12.35 -11.74
N THR A 232 -2.09 13.04 -12.82
CA THR A 232 -2.87 12.97 -14.07
C THR A 232 -2.22 11.92 -14.97
N LEU A 233 -3.00 10.98 -15.49
CA LEU A 233 -2.54 10.05 -16.51
C LEU A 233 -3.02 10.50 -17.89
N LYS A 234 -2.15 10.39 -18.87
CA LYS A 234 -2.46 10.43 -20.30
C LYS A 234 -2.39 9.03 -20.86
N VAL A 235 -3.50 8.57 -21.42
CA VAL A 235 -3.67 7.21 -21.94
C VAL A 235 -3.86 7.27 -23.45
N SER A 236 -3.01 6.58 -24.19
CA SER A 236 -3.20 6.34 -25.62
C SER A 236 -3.36 4.85 -25.88
N ILE A 237 -4.27 4.50 -26.78
CA ILE A 237 -4.61 3.12 -27.14
C ILE A 237 -4.51 3.01 -28.65
N LYS A 238 -3.68 2.08 -29.12
CA LYS A 238 -3.46 1.82 -30.54
C LYS A 238 -3.67 0.34 -30.84
N GLY A 239 -4.23 0.08 -32.02
CA GLY A 239 -4.68 -1.26 -32.39
C GLY A 239 -5.65 -1.89 -31.37
N GLY A 240 -5.85 -3.19 -31.52
CA GLY A 240 -6.83 -3.97 -30.77
C GLY A 240 -8.07 -4.28 -31.59
N THR A 241 -8.72 -5.38 -31.25
CA THR A 241 -9.86 -5.88 -32.02
C THR A 241 -11.09 -5.02 -31.73
N ASN A 242 -11.71 -4.44 -32.76
CA ASN A 242 -12.97 -3.69 -32.70
C ASN A 242 -12.99 -2.46 -31.80
N ILE A 243 -11.84 -1.80 -31.61
CA ILE A 243 -11.80 -0.54 -30.88
C ILE A 243 -11.10 0.53 -31.70
N LYS A 244 -11.56 1.78 -31.55
CA LYS A 244 -10.93 2.92 -32.19
C LYS A 244 -9.64 3.29 -31.46
N GLU A 245 -8.66 3.72 -32.23
CA GLU A 245 -7.48 4.35 -31.66
C GLU A 245 -7.84 5.67 -30.99
N VAL A 246 -7.25 5.93 -29.84
CA VAL A 246 -7.42 7.16 -29.07
C VAL A 246 -6.05 7.61 -28.55
N THR A 247 -5.87 8.92 -28.47
CA THR A 247 -4.60 9.52 -28.03
C THR A 247 -4.84 10.51 -26.91
N ASP A 248 -3.96 10.49 -25.92
CA ASP A 248 -3.88 11.44 -24.82
C ASP A 248 -5.22 11.66 -24.09
N LEU A 249 -5.98 10.58 -23.86
CA LEU A 249 -7.13 10.64 -22.96
C LEU A 249 -6.63 10.90 -21.54
N GLU A 250 -7.15 11.95 -20.91
CA GLU A 250 -6.74 12.37 -19.58
C GLU A 250 -7.67 11.81 -18.48
N THR A 251 -7.07 11.42 -17.36
CA THR A 251 -7.80 11.04 -16.14
C THR A 251 -7.05 11.48 -14.90
N SER A 252 -7.79 11.92 -13.88
CA SER A 252 -7.26 12.06 -12.53
C SER A 252 -7.10 10.67 -11.92
N PHE A 253 -5.88 10.29 -11.58
CA PHE A 253 -5.57 8.98 -11.02
C PHE A 253 -5.18 9.10 -9.55
N SER A 254 -5.84 8.31 -8.69
CA SER A 254 -5.48 8.11 -7.30
C SER A 254 -5.31 6.63 -7.02
N TYR A 255 -4.23 6.27 -6.32
CA TYR A 255 -3.99 4.92 -5.84
C TYR A 255 -3.65 4.96 -4.35
N ASN A 256 -4.59 4.49 -3.53
CA ASN A 256 -4.41 4.37 -2.08
C ASN A 256 -3.65 3.08 -1.76
N ILE A 257 -2.44 3.19 -1.24
CA ILE A 257 -1.68 2.01 -0.84
C ILE A 257 -2.32 1.44 0.43
N GLY A 258 -2.78 0.19 0.35
CA GLY A 258 -3.44 -0.47 1.47
C GLY A 258 -2.47 -0.96 2.54
N ILE A 259 -3.00 -1.23 3.72
CA ILE A 259 -2.28 -1.83 4.85
C ILE A 259 -1.90 -3.27 4.51
N ASP A 260 -0.63 -3.62 4.62
CA ASP A 260 -0.15 -5.00 4.60
C ASP A 260 -0.41 -5.66 5.96
N ALA A 261 -1.11 -6.80 5.95
CA ALA A 261 -1.42 -7.56 7.17
C ALA A 261 -0.34 -8.60 7.52
N THR A 262 0.78 -8.61 6.80
CA THR A 262 1.87 -9.55 7.02
C THR A 262 2.59 -9.25 8.34
N LEU A 263 2.60 -10.23 9.25
CA LEU A 263 3.24 -10.11 10.55
C LEU A 263 4.77 -10.16 10.43
N ASN A 264 5.45 -9.14 10.94
CA ASN A 264 6.91 -9.03 11.02
C ASN A 264 7.40 -8.89 12.47
N PHE A 265 6.74 -9.57 13.40
CA PHE A 265 7.03 -9.44 14.83
C PHE A 265 8.33 -10.14 15.24
N THR A 266 9.17 -9.40 15.96
CA THR A 266 10.29 -9.95 16.73
C THR A 266 10.27 -9.36 18.14
N GLN A 267 10.20 -10.20 19.15
CA GLN A 267 10.23 -9.74 20.54
C GLN A 267 11.59 -9.10 20.87
N THR A 268 11.57 -7.97 21.57
CA THR A 268 12.77 -7.28 22.06
C THR A 268 13.63 -8.23 22.92
N LYS A 269 14.92 -8.31 22.57
CA LYS A 269 15.91 -9.12 23.30
C LYS A 269 16.16 -8.56 24.70
N GLY A 270 16.52 -9.42 25.65
CA GLY A 270 16.84 -9.01 27.03
C GLY A 270 16.09 -9.83 28.08
N THR A 271 15.80 -9.22 29.24
CA THR A 271 15.06 -9.90 30.32
C THR A 271 13.59 -10.05 29.93
N ALA A 272 13.06 -11.27 30.09
CA ALA A 272 11.66 -11.58 29.84
C ALA A 272 10.73 -10.70 30.70
N PRO A 273 9.66 -10.15 30.12
CA PRO A 273 8.63 -9.48 30.91
C PRO A 273 8.02 -10.45 31.93
N GLU A 274 7.85 -9.96 33.16
CA GLU A 274 7.29 -10.75 34.25
C GLU A 274 5.76 -10.65 34.29
N VAL A 275 5.12 -11.82 34.36
CA VAL A 275 3.68 -11.98 34.57
C VAL A 275 3.43 -12.91 35.76
N THR A 276 2.31 -12.73 36.43
CA THR A 276 1.83 -13.58 37.52
C THR A 276 0.74 -14.52 37.04
N SER A 277 0.46 -15.59 37.77
CA SER A 277 -0.67 -16.49 37.48
C SER A 277 -2.02 -15.75 37.42
N SER A 278 -2.21 -14.66 38.18
CA SER A 278 -3.41 -13.83 38.09
C SER A 278 -3.50 -13.03 36.78
N ASP A 279 -2.37 -12.52 36.27
CA ASP A 279 -2.34 -11.73 35.03
C ASP A 279 -2.82 -12.55 33.82
N VAL A 280 -2.63 -13.87 33.86
CA VAL A 280 -2.87 -14.78 32.73
C VAL A 280 -4.01 -15.77 32.97
N SER A 281 -4.86 -15.51 33.97
CA SER A 281 -5.93 -16.43 34.39
C SER A 281 -7.17 -16.42 33.49
N ASP A 282 -7.42 -15.31 32.78
CA ASP A 282 -8.49 -15.13 31.81
C ASP A 282 -7.89 -14.71 30.47
N GLU A 283 -8.26 -15.36 29.37
CA GLU A 283 -7.59 -15.16 28.07
C GLU A 283 -7.70 -13.71 27.57
N ALA A 284 -8.86 -13.05 27.76
CA ALA A 284 -9.07 -11.69 27.27
C ALA A 284 -8.31 -10.67 28.12
N ALA A 285 -8.36 -10.81 29.45
CA ALA A 285 -7.59 -9.97 30.36
C ALA A 285 -6.07 -10.19 30.21
N ALA A 286 -5.65 -11.44 29.93
CA ALA A 286 -4.26 -11.81 29.73
C ALA A 286 -3.62 -11.08 28.57
N ALA A 287 -4.32 -10.95 27.43
CA ALA A 287 -3.82 -10.18 26.30
C ALA A 287 -3.49 -8.74 26.69
N LYS A 288 -4.41 -8.06 27.39
CA LYS A 288 -4.19 -6.68 27.83
C LYS A 288 -3.02 -6.58 28.83
N ALA A 289 -2.95 -7.50 29.79
CA ALA A 289 -1.88 -7.53 30.79
C ALA A 289 -0.50 -7.75 30.13
N ILE A 290 -0.41 -8.69 29.19
CA ILE A 290 0.83 -9.00 28.46
C ILE A 290 1.24 -7.81 27.59
N LEU A 291 0.32 -7.21 26.83
CA LEU A 291 0.60 -6.00 26.02
C LEU A 291 1.14 -4.85 26.89
N LYS A 292 0.59 -4.66 28.09
CA LYS A 292 1.11 -3.69 29.06
C LYS A 292 2.54 -4.01 29.50
N LYS A 293 2.84 -5.28 29.81
CA LYS A 293 4.19 -5.72 30.21
C LYS A 293 5.21 -5.59 29.08
N LEU A 294 4.77 -5.68 27.83
CA LEU A 294 5.58 -5.43 26.64
C LEU A 294 5.78 -3.93 26.35
N GLY A 295 5.07 -3.04 27.05
CA GLY A 295 5.17 -1.59 26.85
C GLY A 295 4.32 -1.06 25.70
N TYR A 296 3.34 -1.82 25.23
CA TYR A 296 2.45 -1.46 24.11
C TYR A 296 1.18 -0.74 24.55
N THR A 297 1.14 -0.20 25.76
CA THR A 297 0.03 0.59 26.28
C THR A 297 0.48 1.99 26.70
N THR A 298 -0.46 2.94 26.72
CA THR A 298 -0.24 4.33 27.14
C THR A 298 -0.74 4.59 28.56
N GLY A 299 0.03 5.39 29.32
CA GLY A 299 -0.43 6.11 30.50
C GLY A 299 -1.06 5.27 31.63
N SER A 300 -1.94 5.93 32.40
CA SER A 300 -2.67 5.36 33.54
C SER A 300 -3.86 4.48 33.15
N ASP A 301 -4.38 4.67 31.93
CA ASP A 301 -5.65 4.07 31.49
C ASP A 301 -5.44 2.73 30.77
N ASP A 302 -4.17 2.34 30.59
CA ASP A 302 -3.74 1.12 29.89
C ASP A 302 -4.40 0.96 28.50
N ALA A 303 -4.63 2.07 27.80
CA ALA A 303 -5.10 2.05 26.42
C ALA A 303 -3.95 1.55 25.52
N ILE A 304 -4.27 0.84 24.44
CA ILE A 304 -3.21 0.35 23.53
C ILE A 304 -2.58 1.54 22.79
N ASP A 305 -1.25 1.56 22.78
CA ASP A 305 -0.45 2.50 22.01
C ASP A 305 -0.34 1.96 20.57
N ASN A 306 -1.22 2.44 19.70
CA ASN A 306 -1.36 1.92 18.34
C ASN A 306 -0.06 2.06 17.54
N ASP A 307 0.71 3.14 17.71
CA ASP A 307 1.95 3.33 16.97
C ASP A 307 3.04 2.38 17.46
N LYS A 308 3.14 2.15 18.78
CA LYS A 308 4.12 1.17 19.32
C LYS A 308 3.81 -0.26 18.91
N ILE A 309 2.54 -0.69 19.02
CA ILE A 309 2.18 -2.05 18.62
C ILE A 309 2.27 -2.22 17.10
N SER A 310 1.92 -1.19 16.31
CA SER A 310 2.11 -1.22 14.85
C SER A 310 3.57 -1.46 14.48
N ALA A 311 4.48 -0.69 15.09
CA ALA A 311 5.93 -0.82 14.87
C ALA A 311 6.45 -2.20 15.28
N ALA A 312 5.92 -2.77 16.37
CA ALA A 312 6.32 -4.10 16.82
C ALA A 312 5.82 -5.21 15.88
N LEU A 313 4.58 -5.11 15.39
CA LEU A 313 3.97 -6.14 14.55
C LEU A 313 4.34 -5.99 13.06
N GLY A 314 4.80 -4.81 12.64
CA GLY A 314 4.98 -4.46 11.23
C GLY A 314 3.65 -4.37 10.49
N ILE A 315 2.57 -3.95 11.17
CA ILE A 315 1.24 -3.77 10.61
C ILE A 315 0.78 -2.37 11.00
N TYR A 316 0.80 -1.45 10.05
CA TYR A 316 0.66 -0.02 10.34
C TYR A 316 -0.75 0.52 10.09
N ASN A 317 -0.98 1.77 10.52
CA ASN A 317 -2.21 2.51 10.31
C ASN A 317 -3.48 1.81 10.81
N CYS A 318 -3.35 1.10 11.94
CA CYS A 318 -4.44 0.35 12.57
C CYS A 318 -4.73 0.84 13.99
N LYS A 319 -5.99 0.68 14.40
CA LYS A 319 -6.41 0.60 15.80
C LYS A 319 -6.36 -0.85 16.25
N PHE A 320 -5.71 -1.09 17.38
CA PHE A 320 -5.57 -2.42 17.93
C PHE A 320 -6.44 -2.59 19.17
N THR A 321 -7.08 -3.75 19.27
CA THR A 321 -7.80 -4.20 20.46
C THR A 321 -7.27 -5.54 20.92
N ALA A 322 -7.02 -5.68 22.23
CA ALA A 322 -6.64 -6.96 22.82
C ALA A 322 -7.79 -7.96 22.66
N LYS A 323 -7.49 -9.18 22.21
CA LYS A 323 -8.51 -10.22 22.00
C LYS A 323 -8.35 -11.40 22.96
N THR A 324 -7.24 -12.14 22.85
CA THR A 324 -6.97 -13.31 23.69
C THR A 324 -5.48 -13.53 23.86
N ALA A 325 -5.05 -14.10 24.98
CA ALA A 325 -3.72 -14.69 25.09
C ALA A 325 -3.84 -16.10 25.68
N LYS A 326 -3.14 -17.05 25.06
CA LYS A 326 -3.17 -18.47 25.45
C LYS A 326 -1.74 -18.99 25.58
N VAL A 327 -1.51 -19.91 26.50
CA VAL A 327 -0.24 -20.63 26.57
C VAL A 327 0.00 -21.37 25.25
N ASN A 328 1.20 -21.23 24.70
CA ASN A 328 1.63 -21.97 23.52
C ASN A 328 2.63 -23.06 23.93
N ASP A 329 2.12 -24.24 24.28
CA ASP A 329 2.96 -25.38 24.71
C ASP A 329 3.73 -26.04 23.55
N LYS A 330 3.56 -25.57 22.31
CA LYS A 330 4.28 -26.06 21.13
C LYS A 330 5.58 -25.31 20.87
N GLU A 331 5.71 -24.11 21.41
CA GLU A 331 6.87 -23.25 21.23
C GLU A 331 7.72 -23.22 22.49
N THR A 332 9.04 -23.18 22.29
CA THR A 332 9.99 -22.98 23.38
C THR A 332 10.31 -21.49 23.53
N PRO A 333 10.54 -20.99 24.76
CA PRO A 333 10.91 -19.60 24.94
C PRO A 333 12.13 -19.20 24.11
N ASN A 334 12.09 -18.01 23.52
CA ASN A 334 13.16 -17.46 22.70
C ASN A 334 14.42 -17.31 23.57
N ALA A 335 15.51 -17.95 23.13
CA ALA A 335 16.79 -17.95 23.84
C ALA A 335 17.40 -16.55 24.04
N GLU A 336 17.03 -15.58 23.20
CA GLU A 336 17.47 -14.18 23.30
C GLU A 336 16.64 -13.36 24.31
N VAL A 337 15.56 -13.94 24.84
CA VAL A 337 14.70 -13.38 25.89
C VAL A 337 14.97 -14.14 27.19
N THR A 338 16.03 -13.73 27.87
CA THR A 338 16.58 -14.37 29.08
C THR A 338 15.57 -14.39 30.25
N GLY A 339 15.60 -15.47 31.04
CA GLY A 339 14.71 -15.63 32.21
C GLY A 339 13.27 -16.00 31.87
N SER A 340 12.94 -16.19 30.59
CA SER A 340 11.64 -16.69 30.17
C SER A 340 11.49 -18.18 30.51
N ASN A 341 10.29 -18.58 30.91
CA ASN A 341 9.94 -19.97 31.25
C ASN A 341 8.65 -20.44 30.56
N LYS A 342 7.92 -19.55 29.88
CA LYS A 342 6.67 -19.84 29.17
C LYS A 342 6.53 -18.98 27.90
N VAL A 343 5.80 -19.51 26.93
CA VAL A 343 5.38 -18.79 25.72
C VAL A 343 3.86 -18.63 25.71
N TYR A 344 3.40 -17.44 25.34
CA TYR A 344 1.98 -17.15 25.11
C TYR A 344 1.79 -16.68 23.67
N THR A 345 0.77 -17.21 23.00
CA THR A 345 0.25 -16.62 21.76
C THR A 345 -0.73 -15.52 22.14
N VAL A 346 -0.38 -14.27 21.82
CA VAL A 346 -1.22 -13.09 22.00
C VAL A 346 -1.92 -12.78 20.68
N THR A 347 -3.24 -12.65 20.73
CA THR A 347 -4.08 -12.24 19.61
C THR A 347 -4.64 -10.84 19.87
N VAL A 348 -4.51 -9.97 18.86
CA VAL A 348 -5.11 -8.65 18.79
C VAL A 348 -5.97 -8.54 17.53
N THR A 349 -7.03 -7.74 17.57
CA THR A 349 -7.74 -7.35 16.35
C THR A 349 -7.18 -6.00 15.88
N ALA A 350 -6.60 -6.00 14.68
CA ALA A 350 -6.16 -4.80 13.97
C ALA A 350 -7.32 -4.32 13.07
N THR A 351 -7.74 -3.08 13.22
CA THR A 351 -8.77 -2.45 12.37
C THR A 351 -8.18 -1.21 11.72
N PRO A 352 -8.39 -0.93 10.42
CA PRO A 352 -7.92 0.31 9.81
C PRO A 352 -8.29 1.53 10.67
N TYR A 353 -7.34 2.44 10.87
CA TYR A 353 -7.45 3.49 11.89
C TYR A 353 -8.68 4.38 11.69
N ASP A 354 -8.98 4.71 10.45
CA ASP A 354 -10.19 5.38 10.00
C ASP A 354 -10.51 4.99 8.54
N SER A 355 -11.50 5.64 7.93
CA SER A 355 -11.95 5.35 6.56
C SER A 355 -10.96 5.70 5.46
N THR A 356 -9.87 6.40 5.76
CA THR A 356 -8.82 6.71 4.77
C THR A 356 -7.90 5.52 4.52
N TYR A 357 -7.78 4.62 5.50
CA TYR A 357 -6.96 3.42 5.40
C TYR A 357 -7.83 2.20 5.05
N VAL A 358 -7.28 1.34 4.19
CA VAL A 358 -7.94 0.13 3.69
C VAL A 358 -6.94 -1.00 3.68
N TRP A 359 -7.41 -2.25 3.74
CA TRP A 359 -6.52 -3.40 3.57
C TRP A 359 -6.08 -3.53 2.11
N ASP A 360 -4.84 -3.95 1.91
CA ASP A 360 -4.22 -4.12 0.59
C ASP A 360 -4.88 -5.21 -0.29
N ASP A 361 -5.64 -6.11 0.34
CA ASP A 361 -6.43 -7.18 -0.26
C ASP A 361 -7.91 -6.81 -0.47
N GLY A 362 -8.29 -5.58 -0.11
CA GLY A 362 -9.65 -5.08 -0.22
C GLY A 362 -10.64 -5.64 0.80
N ALA A 363 -10.17 -6.38 1.81
CA ALA A 363 -11.03 -6.82 2.90
C ALA A 363 -11.63 -5.63 3.67
N GLU A 364 -12.80 -5.82 4.27
CA GLU A 364 -13.45 -4.85 5.15
C GLU A 364 -13.29 -5.26 6.62
N GLY A 365 -13.27 -4.28 7.52
CA GLY A 365 -13.28 -4.52 8.98
C GLY A 365 -11.92 -4.90 9.57
N GLY A 366 -11.96 -5.52 10.75
CA GLY A 366 -10.75 -5.89 11.50
C GLY A 366 -10.21 -7.28 11.14
N LYS A 367 -8.88 -7.44 11.21
CA LYS A 367 -8.17 -8.72 11.07
C LYS A 367 -7.56 -9.13 12.40
N ASP A 368 -7.66 -10.41 12.75
CA ASP A 368 -6.99 -10.94 13.93
C ASP A 368 -5.52 -11.25 13.60
N ILE A 369 -4.62 -10.72 14.41
CA ILE A 369 -3.18 -10.91 14.31
C ILE A 369 -2.72 -11.62 15.57
N SER A 370 -2.01 -12.74 15.41
CA SER A 370 -1.50 -13.53 16.53
C SER A 370 0.03 -13.60 16.48
N PHE A 371 0.68 -13.39 17.60
CA PHE A 371 2.13 -13.41 17.74
C PHE A 371 2.55 -14.05 19.08
N ASP A 372 3.67 -14.74 19.08
CA ASP A 372 4.17 -15.46 20.25
C ASP A 372 5.13 -14.59 21.07
N VAL A 373 4.98 -14.62 22.40
CA VAL A 373 5.82 -13.88 23.32
C VAL A 373 6.35 -14.78 24.44
N SER A 374 7.65 -14.66 24.69
CA SER A 374 8.37 -15.34 25.77
C SER A 374 8.28 -14.51 27.04
N LEU A 375 7.77 -15.12 28.11
CA LEU A 375 7.49 -14.46 29.40
C LEU A 375 8.11 -15.23 30.56
N ASN A 376 8.32 -14.53 31.67
CA ASN A 376 8.64 -15.14 32.96
C ASN A 376 7.36 -15.19 33.80
N LEU A 377 6.74 -16.37 33.86
CA LEU A 377 5.60 -16.64 34.73
C LEU A 377 6.11 -16.94 36.14
N LYS A 378 5.76 -16.08 37.10
CA LYS A 378 6.07 -16.22 38.53
C LYS A 378 5.04 -17.02 39.31
#